data_AF-A0AAV2QXE7-F1
#
_entry.id   AF-A0AAV2QXE7-F1
#
_cell.length_a   1.000
_cell.length_b   1.000
_cell.length_c   1.000
_cell.angle_alpha   90.00
_cell.angle_beta   90.00
_cell.angle_gamma   90.00
#
_symmetry.space_group_name_H-M   'P 1'
#
loop_
_entity.id
_entity.type
_entity.pdbx_description
1 polymer ?
#
loop_
_entity_poly.entity_id
_entity_poly.type
_entity_poly.pdbx_seq_one_letter_code
_entity_poly.pdbx_strand_id
1 'polypeptide(L)'
;MVMNTSSTGCSQLAIEQSPASLKYDLSGPSTSPWSNHNCSKFRTRFGVDLSPLWMVSFPCSGNTWARYLLEGATGVFTGSLYADRELYNHGFLGELEDIKSGRTVIQKTHGHAIYQQRAHTHLEERNRLTDPNIPTVLIIRNPLRAILSFRKFQKAAQDKHLAQVETSALTGKDFRTFVAASIKSWEEVAIDRLLWSKQLLVLHFEDLRKDPIGHVMDMLSFLGV
;
A
#
# COMPACT_ATOMS: atom_id res chain seq x y z
N MET A 1 1.07 -7.50 -12.58
CA MET A 1 2.53 -7.31 -12.35
C MET A 1 3.09 -8.66 -11.93
N VAL A 2 4.09 -9.20 -12.63
CA VAL A 2 4.62 -10.55 -12.38
C VAL A 2 6.09 -10.45 -12.01
N MET A 3 6.50 -11.08 -10.91
CA MET A 3 7.89 -11.06 -10.43
C MET A 3 8.77 -11.88 -11.36
N ASN A 4 9.66 -11.21 -12.08
CA ASN A 4 10.70 -11.87 -12.87
C ASN A 4 11.92 -12.06 -11.95
N THR A 5 11.99 -13.20 -11.27
CA THR A 5 13.12 -13.53 -10.40
C THR A 5 13.68 -14.92 -10.77
N SER A 6 15.00 -15.07 -10.60
CA SER A 6 15.68 -16.36 -10.66
C SER A 6 15.07 -17.34 -9.66
N SER A 7 15.32 -18.65 -9.82
CA SER A 7 14.83 -19.69 -8.91
C SER A 7 15.14 -19.45 -7.43
N THR A 8 16.20 -18.69 -7.11
CA THR A 8 16.61 -18.29 -5.76
C THR A 8 15.90 -17.05 -5.20
N GLY A 9 15.34 -16.18 -6.04
CA GLY A 9 14.75 -14.92 -5.60
C GLY A 9 13.36 -15.07 -4.98
N CYS A 10 12.59 -16.09 -5.39
CA CYS A 10 11.27 -16.34 -4.82
C CYS A 10 11.34 -16.93 -3.41
N SER A 11 12.28 -17.83 -3.10
CA SER A 11 12.41 -18.39 -1.75
C SER A 11 12.96 -17.38 -0.73
N GLN A 12 13.68 -16.36 -1.19
CA GLN A 12 14.12 -15.26 -0.33
C GLN A 12 12.98 -14.29 0.04
N LEU A 13 11.99 -14.13 -0.84
CA LEU A 13 10.84 -13.24 -0.64
C LEU A 13 9.61 -13.98 -0.10
N ALA A 14 9.26 -15.11 -0.70
CA ALA A 14 8.31 -16.06 -0.16
C ALA A 14 9.04 -16.82 0.94
N ILE A 15 8.94 -16.28 2.14
CA ILE A 15 9.53 -16.82 3.35
C ILE A 15 9.21 -18.32 3.37
N GLU A 16 10.24 -19.17 3.35
CA GLU A 16 10.08 -20.64 3.31
C GLU A 16 9.29 -21.18 4.51
N GLN A 17 9.00 -20.32 5.48
CA GLN A 17 8.06 -20.51 6.55
C GLN A 17 6.98 -19.45 6.41
N SER A 18 5.85 -19.83 5.80
CA SER A 18 4.57 -19.18 6.13
C SER A 18 4.55 -18.95 7.63
N PRO A 19 4.28 -17.72 8.11
CA PRO A 19 4.04 -17.47 9.52
C PRO A 19 3.17 -18.58 10.09
N ALA A 20 3.66 -19.33 11.08
CA ALA A 20 2.93 -20.46 11.65
C ALA A 20 1.57 -20.03 12.25
N SER A 21 1.33 -18.72 12.38
CA SER A 21 0.12 -18.07 12.88
C SER A 21 -0.94 -17.76 11.82
N LEU A 22 -0.61 -17.69 10.52
CA LEU A 22 -1.55 -17.30 9.48
C LEU A 22 -2.42 -18.47 9.01
N LYS A 23 -3.74 -18.25 8.97
CA LYS A 23 -4.72 -19.19 8.40
C LYS A 23 -5.14 -18.71 7.01
N TYR A 24 -5.28 -19.65 6.09
CA TYR A 24 -5.56 -19.40 4.68
C TYR A 24 -6.92 -19.99 4.28
N ASP A 25 -7.68 -19.24 3.49
CA ASP A 25 -8.85 -19.75 2.77
C ASP A 25 -8.37 -20.58 1.56
N LEU A 26 -8.31 -21.90 1.77
CA LEU A 26 -7.87 -22.85 0.74
C LEU A 26 -8.92 -23.09 -0.35
N SER A 27 -10.19 -22.79 -0.06
CA SER A 27 -11.32 -22.96 -0.98
C SER A 27 -11.53 -21.76 -1.91
N GLY A 28 -11.06 -20.59 -1.49
CA GLY A 28 -11.20 -19.33 -2.21
C GLY A 28 -10.28 -19.16 -3.41
N PRO A 29 -10.45 -18.06 -4.15
CA PRO A 29 -9.59 -17.72 -5.27
C PRO A 29 -8.15 -17.50 -4.81
N SER A 30 -7.20 -17.78 -5.70
CA SER A 30 -5.77 -17.58 -5.46
C SER A 30 -5.09 -16.99 -6.68
N THR A 31 -4.04 -16.22 -6.46
CA THR A 31 -3.16 -15.75 -7.55
C THR A 31 -1.74 -16.29 -7.36
N SER A 32 -1.03 -16.43 -8.46
CA SER A 32 0.40 -16.75 -8.48
C SER A 32 1.17 -15.48 -8.85
N PRO A 33 1.77 -14.76 -7.89
CA PRO A 33 2.45 -13.50 -8.20
C PRO A 33 3.79 -13.70 -8.95
N TRP A 34 4.27 -14.95 -9.05
CA TRP A 34 5.46 -15.36 -9.79
C TRP A 34 5.10 -16.22 -11.02
N SER A 35 5.66 -15.91 -12.20
CA SER A 35 5.51 -16.73 -13.42
C SER A 35 6.51 -17.87 -13.51
N ASN A 36 7.55 -17.86 -12.69
CA ASN A 36 8.59 -18.88 -12.70
C ASN A 36 8.03 -20.22 -12.18
N HIS A 37 8.24 -21.30 -12.95
CA HIS A 37 7.79 -22.65 -12.61
C HIS A 37 8.19 -23.09 -11.20
N ASN A 38 9.40 -22.73 -10.75
CA ASN A 38 9.90 -23.06 -9.40
C ASN A 38 9.17 -22.31 -8.28
N CYS A 39 8.52 -21.20 -8.61
CA CYS A 39 7.83 -20.33 -7.66
C CYS A 39 6.30 -20.49 -7.72
N SER A 40 5.80 -21.30 -8.66
CA SER A 40 4.37 -21.55 -8.86
C SER A 40 3.65 -22.16 -7.64
N LYS A 41 4.43 -22.77 -6.73
CA LYS A 41 3.94 -23.31 -5.45
C LYS A 41 3.52 -22.22 -4.47
N PHE A 42 4.12 -21.03 -4.56
CA PHE A 42 3.77 -19.91 -3.71
C PHE A 42 2.56 -19.21 -4.31
N ARG A 43 1.48 -19.13 -3.54
CA ARG A 43 0.21 -18.53 -3.96
C ARG A 43 -0.25 -17.53 -2.93
N THR A 44 -0.86 -16.46 -3.42
CA THR A 44 -1.56 -15.48 -2.59
C THR A 44 -3.02 -15.88 -2.49
N ARG A 45 -3.57 -15.90 -1.28
CA ARG A 45 -4.94 -16.29 -0.95
C ARG A 45 -5.55 -15.30 0.03
N PHE A 46 -6.85 -15.43 0.25
CA PHE A 46 -7.47 -14.77 1.39
C PHE A 46 -7.05 -15.45 2.70
N GLY A 47 -6.91 -14.66 3.76
CA GLY A 47 -6.72 -15.14 5.11
C GLY A 47 -8.06 -15.44 5.79
N VAL A 48 -7.97 -15.89 7.05
CA VAL A 48 -9.14 -16.16 7.90
C VAL A 48 -8.93 -15.49 9.26
N ASP A 49 -9.94 -14.78 9.74
CA ASP A 49 -10.00 -14.13 11.06
C ASP A 49 -8.79 -13.21 11.38
N LEU A 50 -8.33 -12.45 10.39
CA LEU A 50 -7.22 -11.52 10.55
C LEU A 50 -7.66 -10.23 11.25
N SER A 51 -6.78 -9.74 12.13
CA SER A 51 -6.99 -8.44 12.79
C SER A 51 -6.81 -7.29 11.81
N PRO A 52 -7.57 -6.19 11.96
CA PRO A 52 -7.44 -5.03 11.09
C PRO A 52 -6.09 -4.33 11.30
N LEU A 53 -5.46 -3.92 10.20
CA LEU A 53 -4.22 -3.12 10.20
C LEU A 53 -4.27 -2.11 9.04
N TRP A 54 -3.81 -0.87 9.27
CA TRP A 54 -3.76 0.16 8.23
C TRP A 54 -2.40 0.26 7.54
N MET A 55 -2.39 0.38 6.22
CA MET A 55 -1.27 0.92 5.45
C MET A 55 -1.64 2.34 5.01
N VAL A 56 -1.10 3.34 5.70
CA VAL A 56 -1.42 4.75 5.46
C VAL A 56 -0.27 5.43 4.72
N SER A 57 -0.59 6.22 3.69
CA SER A 57 0.37 7.16 3.12
C SER A 57 -0.27 8.21 2.23
N PHE A 58 0.46 9.27 1.93
CA PHE A 58 0.10 10.17 0.84
C PHE A 58 0.09 9.40 -0.52
N PRO A 59 -0.81 9.73 -1.46
CA PRO A 59 -0.82 9.13 -2.80
C PRO A 59 0.56 9.05 -3.47
N CYS A 60 0.80 7.97 -4.22
CA CYS A 60 2.06 7.72 -4.91
C CYS A 60 3.31 7.62 -4.01
N SER A 61 3.14 7.24 -2.74
CA SER A 61 4.26 6.97 -1.81
C SER A 61 4.79 5.53 -1.83
N GLY A 62 4.30 4.68 -2.75
CA GLY A 62 4.81 3.31 -2.92
C GLY A 62 3.92 2.18 -2.40
N ASN A 63 2.67 2.47 -2.03
CA ASN A 63 1.73 1.47 -1.48
C ASN A 63 1.60 0.21 -2.33
N THR A 64 1.40 0.34 -3.65
CA THR A 64 1.21 -0.82 -4.53
C THR A 64 2.42 -1.77 -4.48
N TRP A 65 3.64 -1.22 -4.39
CA TRP A 65 4.84 -2.05 -4.30
C TRP A 65 5.00 -2.69 -2.92
N ALA A 66 4.79 -1.94 -1.84
CA ALA A 66 4.84 -2.47 -0.48
C ALA A 66 3.80 -3.58 -0.26
N ARG A 67 2.58 -3.38 -0.76
CA ARG A 67 1.51 -4.39 -0.77
C ARG A 67 1.95 -5.65 -1.52
N TYR A 68 2.48 -5.48 -2.73
CA TYR A 68 2.94 -6.60 -3.54
C TYR A 68 4.05 -7.43 -2.86
N LEU A 69 5.01 -6.76 -2.21
CA LEU A 69 6.04 -7.44 -1.41
C LEU A 69 5.44 -8.20 -0.23
N LEU A 70 4.49 -7.59 0.49
CA LEU A 70 3.83 -8.21 1.64
C LEU A 70 2.94 -9.40 1.24
N GLU A 71 2.22 -9.30 0.13
CA GLU A 71 1.45 -10.43 -0.44
C GLU A 71 2.37 -11.58 -0.84
N GLY A 72 3.54 -11.26 -1.40
CA GLY A 72 4.54 -12.25 -1.75
C GLY A 72 5.15 -12.95 -0.53
N ALA A 73 5.37 -12.21 0.56
CA ALA A 73 5.96 -12.75 1.78
C ALA A 73 4.97 -13.53 2.66
N THR A 74 3.73 -13.08 2.74
CA THR A 74 2.70 -13.70 3.58
C THR A 74 1.89 -14.77 2.86
N GLY A 75 1.81 -14.71 1.52
CA GLY A 75 0.82 -15.47 0.76
C GLY A 75 -0.62 -15.05 1.05
N VAL A 76 -0.85 -13.89 1.67
CA VAL A 76 -2.17 -13.35 2.00
C VAL A 76 -2.40 -12.04 1.24
N PHE A 77 -3.59 -11.88 0.66
CA PHE A 77 -3.96 -10.65 -0.04
C PHE A 77 -3.96 -9.43 0.89
N THR A 78 -3.63 -8.29 0.32
CA THR A 78 -3.78 -6.98 0.94
C THR A 78 -5.04 -6.31 0.43
N GLY A 79 -5.74 -5.60 1.31
CA GLY A 79 -6.95 -4.87 0.97
C GLY A 79 -6.73 -3.39 0.77
N SER A 80 -7.81 -2.69 0.43
CA SER A 80 -7.79 -1.26 0.11
C SER A 80 -9.14 -0.67 0.48
N LEU A 81 -9.14 0.54 1.06
CA LEU A 81 -10.36 1.34 1.19
C LEU A 81 -10.94 1.78 -0.16
N TYR A 82 -10.19 1.55 -1.23
CA TYR A 82 -10.52 1.93 -2.59
C TYR A 82 -10.81 0.68 -3.40
N ALA A 83 -11.84 0.74 -4.22
CA ALA A 83 -12.23 -0.35 -5.11
C ALA A 83 -11.62 -0.17 -6.52
N ASP A 84 -10.28 -0.18 -6.63
CA ASP A 84 -9.60 -0.03 -7.92
C ASP A 84 -9.68 -1.32 -8.77
N ARG A 85 -10.62 -1.34 -9.71
CA ARG A 85 -10.84 -2.49 -10.61
C ARG A 85 -9.63 -2.81 -11.49
N GLU A 86 -8.79 -1.82 -11.80
CA GLU A 86 -7.60 -2.04 -12.61
C GLU A 86 -6.58 -2.85 -11.82
N LEU A 87 -6.33 -2.50 -10.55
CA LEU A 87 -5.44 -3.28 -9.68
C LEU A 87 -5.99 -4.68 -9.42
N TYR A 88 -7.31 -4.80 -9.22
CA TYR A 88 -7.98 -6.11 -9.09
C TYR A 88 -7.69 -7.01 -10.29
N ASN A 89 -7.88 -6.49 -11.50
CA ASN A 89 -7.61 -7.23 -12.74
C ASN A 89 -6.13 -7.61 -12.91
N HIS A 90 -5.22 -6.91 -12.24
CA HIS A 90 -3.78 -7.20 -12.23
C HIS A 90 -3.34 -8.14 -11.09
N GLY A 91 -4.28 -8.68 -10.31
CA GLY A 91 -4.03 -9.74 -9.32
C GLY A 91 -4.18 -9.34 -7.86
N PHE A 92 -4.48 -8.07 -7.55
CA PHE A 92 -4.78 -7.61 -6.19
C PHE A 92 -6.23 -7.96 -5.84
N LEU A 93 -6.53 -9.25 -5.64
CA LEU A 93 -7.93 -9.69 -5.42
C LEU A 93 -8.55 -9.09 -4.15
N GLY A 94 -7.73 -8.75 -3.15
CA GLY A 94 -8.17 -8.04 -1.95
C GLY A 94 -8.62 -6.60 -2.18
N GLU A 95 -8.39 -6.01 -3.36
CA GLU A 95 -8.78 -4.63 -3.67
C GLU A 95 -10.29 -4.39 -3.59
N LEU A 96 -11.10 -5.42 -3.85
CA LEU A 96 -12.57 -5.34 -3.81
C LEU A 96 -13.16 -6.02 -2.57
N GLU A 97 -12.32 -6.51 -1.66
CA GLU A 97 -12.75 -7.18 -0.44
C GLU A 97 -13.27 -6.17 0.59
N ASP A 98 -14.28 -6.56 1.38
CA ASP A 98 -14.71 -5.74 2.51
C ASP A 98 -13.57 -5.61 3.52
N ILE A 99 -13.20 -4.37 3.84
CA ILE A 99 -12.13 -4.03 4.79
C ILE A 99 -12.37 -4.59 6.20
N LYS A 100 -13.60 -5.00 6.52
CA LYS A 100 -13.99 -5.61 7.80
C LYS A 100 -14.09 -7.13 7.76
N SER A 101 -13.84 -7.78 6.62
CA SER A 101 -14.04 -9.23 6.49
C SER A 101 -13.02 -10.07 7.24
N GLY A 102 -11.89 -9.48 7.66
CA GLY A 102 -10.79 -10.22 8.29
C GLY A 102 -10.05 -11.15 7.32
N ARG A 103 -10.19 -10.94 6.01
CA ARG A 103 -9.62 -11.82 4.97
C ARG A 103 -8.35 -11.28 4.31
N THR A 104 -7.94 -10.05 4.62
CA THR A 104 -6.74 -9.43 4.06
C THR A 104 -5.82 -8.91 5.17
N VAL A 105 -4.50 -9.01 4.95
CA VAL A 105 -3.48 -8.84 6.00
C VAL A 105 -3.27 -7.38 6.43
N ILE A 106 -3.59 -6.44 5.56
CA ILE A 106 -3.49 -5.00 5.82
C ILE A 106 -4.39 -4.25 4.83
N GLN A 107 -4.92 -3.11 5.23
CA GLN A 107 -5.81 -2.28 4.44
C GLN A 107 -5.15 -0.97 4.02
N LYS A 108 -5.01 -0.73 2.72
CA LYS A 108 -4.43 0.50 2.20
C LYS A 108 -5.43 1.67 2.27
N THR A 109 -4.95 2.84 2.70
CA THR A 109 -5.71 4.10 2.70
C THR A 109 -4.79 5.33 2.56
N HIS A 110 -5.35 6.42 2.05
CA HIS A 110 -4.70 7.73 2.01
C HIS A 110 -5.17 8.66 3.12
N GLY A 111 -5.97 8.15 4.07
CA GLY A 111 -6.63 8.98 5.07
C GLY A 111 -7.42 10.10 4.39
N HIS A 112 -7.27 11.32 4.88
CA HIS A 112 -7.95 12.49 4.33
C HIS A 112 -7.30 13.06 3.05
N ALA A 113 -6.10 12.61 2.64
CA ALA A 113 -5.33 13.27 1.58
C ALA A 113 -6.03 13.34 0.21
N ILE A 114 -6.97 12.42 -0.07
CA ILE A 114 -7.73 12.39 -1.32
C ILE A 114 -9.15 12.95 -1.19
N TYR A 115 -9.62 13.26 0.03
CA TYR A 115 -10.97 13.78 0.27
C TYR A 115 -11.03 15.32 0.21
N GLN A 116 -10.23 15.92 -0.68
CA GLN A 116 -9.97 17.38 -0.79
C GLN A 116 -11.23 18.28 -0.85
N GLN A 117 -12.42 17.72 -1.11
CA GLN A 117 -13.68 18.46 -1.14
C GLN A 117 -14.38 18.59 0.23
N ARG A 118 -13.94 17.84 1.25
CA ARG A 118 -14.31 18.12 2.63
C ARG A 118 -13.04 18.59 3.30
N ALA A 119 -12.98 19.88 3.60
CA ALA A 119 -11.98 20.40 4.49
C ALA A 119 -12.22 19.74 5.86
N HIS A 120 -11.66 18.55 6.05
CA HIS A 120 -11.60 17.87 7.34
C HIS A 120 -10.59 18.66 8.18
N THR A 121 -10.97 19.88 8.55
CA THR A 121 -10.15 20.83 9.32
C THR A 121 -9.93 20.33 10.74
N HIS A 122 -10.78 19.41 11.19
CA HIS A 122 -10.74 18.87 12.53
C HIS A 122 -10.08 17.50 12.53
N LEU A 123 -9.05 17.36 13.36
CA LEU A 123 -8.29 16.13 13.58
C LEU A 123 -9.20 14.90 13.84
N GLU A 124 -10.28 15.08 14.60
CA GLU A 124 -11.22 14.00 14.90
C GLU A 124 -11.82 13.38 13.64
N GLU A 125 -12.19 14.19 12.64
CA GLU A 125 -12.76 13.68 11.39
C GLU A 125 -11.71 12.93 10.56
N ARG A 126 -10.49 13.47 10.50
CA ARG A 126 -9.36 12.80 9.81
C ARG A 126 -9.03 11.46 10.45
N ASN A 127 -9.10 11.40 11.79
CA ASN A 127 -8.89 10.17 12.56
C ASN A 127 -10.05 9.17 12.44
N ARG A 128 -11.29 9.58 12.10
CA ARG A 128 -12.39 8.63 11.81
C ARG A 128 -12.15 7.83 10.54
N LEU A 129 -11.42 8.37 9.56
CA LEU A 129 -11.05 7.66 8.33
C LEU A 129 -9.92 6.64 8.56
N THR A 130 -9.14 6.84 9.63
CA THR A 130 -8.00 6.00 10.02
C THR A 130 -7.93 5.94 11.54
N ASP A 131 -8.68 5.01 12.14
CA ASP A 131 -8.77 4.89 13.60
C ASP A 131 -7.37 4.78 14.22
N PRO A 132 -6.97 5.71 15.10
CA PRO A 132 -5.64 5.71 15.72
C PRO A 132 -5.37 4.50 16.63
N ASN A 133 -6.41 3.76 17.03
CA ASN A 133 -6.27 2.55 17.85
C ASN A 133 -5.95 1.31 17.02
N ILE A 134 -6.18 1.34 15.71
CA ILE A 134 -5.81 0.26 14.80
C ILE A 134 -4.31 0.39 14.48
N PRO A 135 -3.50 -0.68 14.64
CA PRO A 135 -2.09 -0.65 14.29
C PRO A 135 -1.88 -0.16 12.86
N THR A 136 -0.83 0.64 12.65
CA THR A 136 -0.63 1.34 11.37
C THR A 136 0.80 1.20 10.88
N VAL A 137 0.97 0.81 9.63
CA VAL A 137 2.20 1.06 8.87
C VAL A 137 2.02 2.38 8.11
N LEU A 138 2.84 3.38 8.44
CA LEU A 138 2.90 4.65 7.73
C LEU A 138 4.03 4.64 6.71
N ILE A 139 3.71 4.75 5.42
CA ILE A 139 4.73 4.89 4.38
C ILE A 139 5.02 6.37 4.14
N ILE A 140 6.27 6.76 4.38
CA ILE A 140 6.79 8.10 4.09
C ILE A 140 7.68 8.02 2.85
N ARG A 141 7.42 8.88 1.88
CA ARG A 141 8.27 9.07 0.69
C ARG A 141 8.67 10.53 0.60
N ASN A 142 9.84 10.81 0.01
CA ASN A 142 10.26 12.18 -0.29
C ASN A 142 9.11 12.98 -0.94
N PRO A 143 8.68 14.12 -0.35
CA PRO A 143 7.45 14.80 -0.76
C PRO A 143 7.51 15.30 -2.19
N LEU A 144 8.66 15.82 -2.65
CA LEU A 144 8.83 16.24 -4.04
C LEU A 144 8.58 15.07 -5.00
N ARG A 145 9.13 13.89 -4.72
CA ARG A 145 8.95 12.70 -5.56
C ARG A 145 7.51 12.18 -5.53
N ALA A 146 6.88 12.16 -4.37
CA ALA A 146 5.49 11.71 -4.22
C ALA A 146 4.51 12.65 -4.94
N ILE A 147 4.63 13.96 -4.73
CA ILE A 147 3.75 14.98 -5.31
C ILE A 147 3.88 15.03 -6.83
N LEU A 148 5.10 14.99 -7.37
CA LEU A 148 5.31 14.92 -8.81
C LEU A 148 4.70 13.65 -9.41
N SER A 149 4.86 12.51 -8.74
CA SER A 149 4.25 11.25 -9.19
C SER A 149 2.72 11.33 -9.15
N PHE A 150 2.15 11.94 -8.11
CA PHE A 150 0.71 12.10 -7.98
C PHE A 150 0.12 13.04 -9.05
N ARG A 151 0.84 14.11 -9.40
CA ARG A 151 0.45 14.99 -10.51
C ARG A 151 0.37 14.23 -11.83
N LYS A 152 1.36 13.37 -12.09
CA LYS A 152 1.38 12.53 -13.28
C LYS A 152 0.21 11.56 -13.29
N PHE A 153 -0.01 10.87 -12.17
CA PHE A 153 -1.15 9.97 -11.99
C PHE A 153 -2.51 10.66 -12.27
N GLN A 154 -2.71 11.89 -11.78
CA GLN A 154 -3.96 12.63 -12.01
C GLN A 154 -4.16 13.08 -13.47
N LYS A 155 -3.08 13.31 -14.21
CA LYS A 155 -3.11 13.82 -15.60
C LYS A 155 -3.05 12.70 -16.64
N ALA A 156 -2.84 11.46 -16.23
CA ALA A 156 -2.91 10.29 -17.08
C ALA A 156 -4.35 10.07 -17.61
N ALA A 157 -4.51 10.05 -18.93
CA ALA A 157 -5.82 10.01 -19.58
C ALA A 157 -6.45 8.60 -19.67
N GLN A 158 -5.65 7.53 -19.67
CA GLN A 158 -6.17 6.16 -19.90
C GLN A 158 -5.53 5.05 -19.06
N ASP A 159 -4.29 5.25 -18.58
CA ASP A 159 -3.61 4.27 -17.72
C ASP A 159 -2.91 5.03 -16.59
N LYS A 160 -3.61 5.19 -15.46
CA LYS A 160 -3.13 6.06 -14.37
C LYS A 160 -1.87 5.54 -13.71
N HIS A 161 -1.62 4.23 -13.82
CA HIS A 161 -0.50 3.55 -13.20
C HIS A 161 0.74 3.47 -14.11
N LEU A 162 0.59 3.63 -15.44
CA LEU A 162 1.71 3.52 -16.40
C LEU A 162 1.95 4.75 -17.29
N ALA A 163 1.08 5.75 -17.32
CA ALA A 163 1.20 6.86 -18.27
C ALA A 163 2.40 7.80 -18.01
N GLN A 164 3.09 8.16 -19.10
CA GLN A 164 4.00 9.30 -19.15
C GLN A 164 3.20 10.58 -19.37
N VAL A 165 3.49 11.64 -18.61
CA VAL A 165 2.79 12.93 -18.70
C VAL A 165 3.73 13.99 -19.24
N GLU A 166 3.21 14.84 -20.12
CA GLU A 166 3.94 15.98 -20.70
C GLU A 166 4.45 16.94 -19.62
N THR A 167 5.66 17.48 -19.83
CA THR A 167 6.32 18.45 -18.93
C THR A 167 5.49 19.73 -18.74
N SER A 168 4.63 20.07 -19.71
CA SER A 168 3.67 21.17 -19.64
C SER A 168 2.75 21.09 -18.42
N ALA A 169 2.43 19.88 -17.93
CA ALA A 169 1.57 19.66 -16.77
C ALA A 169 2.26 19.92 -15.41
N LEU A 170 3.59 20.14 -15.41
CA LEU A 170 4.45 20.30 -14.23
C LEU A 170 4.97 21.75 -14.08
N THR A 171 4.31 22.72 -14.71
CA THR A 171 4.69 24.14 -14.64
C THR A 171 3.44 25.04 -14.58
N GLY A 172 3.66 26.34 -14.38
CA GLY A 172 2.60 27.36 -14.35
C GLY A 172 1.86 27.50 -13.02
N LYS A 173 0.84 28.36 -13.00
CA LYS A 173 0.08 28.71 -11.80
C LYS A 173 -0.70 27.52 -11.24
N ASP A 174 -1.33 26.73 -12.10
CA ASP A 174 -2.09 25.53 -11.71
C ASP A 174 -1.18 24.52 -10.98
N PHE A 175 0.01 24.25 -11.53
CA PHE A 175 0.96 23.36 -10.88
C PHE A 175 1.44 23.89 -9.53
N ARG A 176 1.74 25.19 -9.40
CA ARG A 176 2.11 25.79 -8.11
C ARG A 176 1.00 25.66 -7.07
N THR A 177 -0.25 25.90 -7.44
CA THR A 177 -1.41 25.71 -6.56
C THR A 177 -1.54 24.23 -6.14
N PHE A 178 -1.39 23.31 -7.09
CA PHE A 178 -1.41 21.88 -6.81
C PHE A 178 -0.30 21.47 -5.83
N VAL A 179 0.94 21.94 -6.02
CA VAL A 179 2.07 21.65 -5.11
C VAL A 179 1.78 22.19 -3.72
N ALA A 180 1.31 23.44 -3.60
CA ALA A 180 0.98 24.05 -2.31
C ALA A 180 -0.11 23.28 -1.54
N ALA A 181 -1.15 22.81 -2.23
CA ALA A 181 -2.17 21.97 -1.61
C ALA A 181 -1.64 20.56 -1.27
N SER A 182 -0.84 19.98 -2.16
CA SER A 182 -0.34 18.61 -2.00
C SER A 182 0.68 18.49 -0.88
N ILE A 183 1.55 19.48 -0.70
CA ILE A 183 2.55 19.44 0.38
C ILE A 183 1.89 19.54 1.76
N LYS A 184 0.85 20.38 1.89
CA LYS A 184 0.04 20.45 3.11
C LYS A 184 -0.64 19.11 3.40
N SER A 185 -1.26 18.50 2.40
CA SER A 185 -1.92 17.20 2.53
C SER A 185 -0.93 16.07 2.89
N TRP A 186 0.26 16.08 2.29
CA TRP A 186 1.34 15.15 2.62
C TRP A 186 1.79 15.29 4.07
N GLU A 187 2.02 16.53 4.52
CA GLU A 187 2.45 16.84 5.89
C GLU A 187 1.39 16.40 6.90
N GLU A 188 0.13 16.71 6.65
CA GLU A 188 -0.98 16.35 7.53
C GLU A 188 -1.11 14.82 7.69
N VAL A 189 -1.01 14.03 6.61
CA VAL A 189 -1.06 12.56 6.72
C VAL A 189 0.10 12.03 7.59
N ALA A 190 1.31 12.56 7.40
CA ALA A 190 2.46 12.14 8.17
C ALA A 190 2.32 12.52 9.64
N ILE A 191 2.03 13.79 9.94
CA ILE A 191 1.90 14.31 11.31
C ILE A 191 0.75 13.62 12.04
N ASP A 192 -0.40 13.42 11.40
CA ASP A 192 -1.56 12.81 12.06
C ASP A 192 -1.23 11.38 12.53
N ARG A 193 -0.49 10.62 11.73
CA ARG A 193 -0.08 9.26 12.12
C ARG A 193 1.04 9.28 13.15
N LEU A 194 2.06 10.12 12.98
CA LEU A 194 3.18 10.23 13.92
C LEU A 194 2.75 10.65 15.33
N LEU A 195 1.77 11.54 15.45
CA LEU A 195 1.33 12.06 16.75
C LEU A 195 0.24 11.23 17.41
N TRP A 196 -0.64 10.58 16.64
CA TRP A 196 -1.88 10.02 17.19
C TRP A 196 -2.03 8.50 17.09
N SER A 197 -1.28 7.82 16.22
CA SER A 197 -1.34 6.35 16.16
C SER A 197 -0.79 5.73 17.44
N LYS A 198 -1.54 4.81 18.04
CA LYS A 198 -1.14 4.10 19.27
C LYS A 198 -0.05 3.05 19.02
N GLN A 199 -0.09 2.42 17.86
CA GLN A 199 0.89 1.45 17.40
C GLN A 199 1.25 1.80 15.96
N LEU A 200 2.52 2.13 15.73
CA LEU A 200 2.98 2.70 14.47
C LEU A 200 4.32 2.08 14.05
N LEU A 201 4.37 1.57 12.82
CA LEU A 201 5.62 1.32 12.11
C LEU A 201 5.78 2.39 11.03
N VAL A 202 6.89 3.12 11.06
CA VAL A 202 7.23 4.08 9.99
C VAL A 202 8.13 3.40 8.98
N LEU A 203 7.68 3.38 7.72
CA LEU A 203 8.41 2.80 6.61
C LEU A 203 8.79 3.90 5.61
N HIS A 204 10.09 4.17 5.48
CA HIS A 204 10.57 5.09 4.44
C HIS A 204 10.69 4.35 3.11
N PHE A 205 9.99 4.84 2.07
CA PHE A 205 9.97 4.20 0.75
C PHE A 205 11.37 4.08 0.14
N GLU A 206 12.21 5.08 0.36
CA GLU A 206 13.58 5.09 -0.13
C GLU A 206 14.44 3.97 0.50
N ASP A 207 14.15 3.58 1.73
CA ASP A 207 14.88 2.53 2.44
C ASP A 207 14.30 1.15 2.11
N LEU A 208 12.97 1.02 2.01
CA LEU A 208 12.32 -0.18 1.42
C LEU A 208 12.92 -0.52 0.05
N ARG A 209 13.29 0.49 -0.75
CA ARG A 209 13.92 0.27 -2.04
C ARG A 209 15.36 -0.23 -1.96
N LYS A 210 16.10 0.17 -0.92
CA LYS A 210 17.50 -0.26 -0.73
C LYS A 210 17.57 -1.66 -0.12
N ASP A 211 16.68 -1.96 0.82
CA ASP A 211 16.58 -3.25 1.48
C ASP A 211 15.11 -3.73 1.56
N PRO A 212 14.58 -4.30 0.47
CA PRO A 212 13.21 -4.79 0.44
C PRO A 212 12.96 -5.92 1.43
N ILE A 213 13.94 -6.79 1.66
CA ILE A 213 13.76 -7.98 2.51
C ILE A 213 13.74 -7.55 3.99
N GLY A 214 14.71 -6.76 4.44
CA GLY A 214 14.77 -6.30 5.83
C GLY A 214 13.50 -5.55 6.24
N HIS A 215 13.04 -4.63 5.40
CA HIS A 215 11.83 -3.86 5.71
C HIS A 215 10.52 -4.63 5.55
N VAL A 216 10.49 -5.70 4.74
CA VAL A 216 9.36 -6.64 4.76
C VAL A 216 9.36 -7.42 6.08
N MET A 217 10.52 -7.86 6.56
CA MET A 217 10.63 -8.53 7.88
C MET A 217 10.18 -7.61 9.02
N ASP A 218 10.51 -6.32 8.98
CA ASP A 218 10.01 -5.33 9.94
C ASP A 218 8.47 -5.27 9.92
N MET A 219 7.86 -5.24 8.72
CA MET A 219 6.39 -5.23 8.59
C MET A 219 5.76 -6.51 9.12
N LEU A 220 6.36 -7.68 8.86
CA LEU A 220 5.86 -8.97 9.33
C LEU A 220 5.93 -9.07 10.86
N SER A 221 7.06 -8.68 11.45
CA SER A 221 7.20 -8.59 12.90
C SER A 221 6.16 -7.64 13.52
N PHE A 222 5.84 -6.52 12.85
CA PHE A 222 4.81 -5.59 13.31
C PHE A 222 3.38 -6.16 13.17
N LEU A 223 3.14 -6.98 12.14
CA LEU A 223 1.89 -7.71 11.92
C LEU A 223 1.71 -8.89 12.89
N GLY A 224 2.78 -9.31 13.58
CA GLY A 224 2.76 -10.48 14.47
C GLY A 224 2.78 -11.81 13.71
N VAL A 225 3.40 -11.82 12.53
CA VAL A 225 3.47 -12.96 11.62
C VAL A 225 4.91 -13.30 11.29
#